data_AF-A0A8H3FFY1-F1
#
_entry.id   AF-A0A8H3FFY1-F1
#
_cell.length_a   1.000
_cell.length_b   1.000
_cell.length_c   1.000
_cell.angle_alpha   90.00
_cell.angle_beta   90.00
_cell.angle_gamma   90.00
#
_symmetry.space_group_name_H-M   'P 1'
#
loop_
_entity.id
_entity.type
_entity.pdbx_description
1 polymer ?
#
loop_
_entity_poly.entity_id
_entity_poly.type
_entity_poly.pdbx_seq_one_letter_code
_entity_poly.pdbx_strand_id
1 'polypeptide(L)'
;MASSPDTDENEVEPQGCIIPVFCTANIPTKTLDLLLIRDAEYRDVYSYRLRYITDYSDKALAAFDNQHSKPPTESFSSPFVGMGHLQINEIFLKKFSGQHEFSSCVFFVLDSLSAEDETLVVVAARDPAEMTEEDDGIETLRTDFYAARQVATLVDIGQEFLLENRDYMRIYERCDFPMDL
;
A
#
# COMPACT_ATOMS: atom_id res chain seq x y z
N MET A 1 -15.10 -36.66 16.34
CA MET A 1 -15.03 -35.27 16.86
C MET A 1 -13.75 -34.71 16.29
N ALA A 2 -13.86 -33.87 15.25
CA ALA A 2 -12.70 -33.23 14.66
C ALA A 2 -12.29 -32.06 15.56
N SER A 3 -11.06 -32.10 16.07
CA SER A 3 -10.43 -30.98 16.74
C SER A 3 -10.29 -29.83 15.76
N SER A 4 -10.86 -28.67 16.10
CA SER A 4 -10.63 -27.42 15.40
C SER A 4 -9.12 -27.15 15.32
N PRO A 5 -8.59 -26.66 14.19
CA PRO A 5 -7.20 -26.20 14.15
C PRO A 5 -7.09 -24.98 15.07
N ASP A 6 -6.20 -25.07 16.04
CA ASP A 6 -5.78 -23.96 16.88
C ASP A 6 -5.38 -22.79 15.96
N THR A 7 -6.13 -21.70 16.02
CA THR A 7 -5.66 -20.40 15.54
C THR A 7 -4.46 -20.03 16.39
N ASP A 8 -3.29 -20.00 15.77
CA ASP A 8 -2.00 -19.69 16.40
C ASP A 8 -2.09 -18.33 17.10
N GLU A 9 -2.17 -18.33 18.44
CA GLU A 9 -2.37 -17.13 19.27
C GLU A 9 -1.11 -16.22 19.34
N ASN A 10 -0.14 -16.39 18.44
CA ASN A 10 1.14 -15.67 18.44
C ASN A 10 1.52 -15.05 17.09
N GLU A 11 0.55 -14.69 16.24
CA GLU A 11 0.88 -13.74 15.17
C GLU A 11 1.23 -12.38 15.79
N VAL A 12 2.53 -12.06 15.79
CA VAL A 12 3.03 -10.79 16.30
C VAL A 12 2.51 -9.68 15.38
N GLU A 13 1.64 -8.84 15.93
CA GLU A 13 1.09 -7.70 15.19
C GLU A 13 2.19 -6.69 14.86
N PRO A 14 2.30 -6.25 13.59
CA PRO A 14 3.27 -5.24 13.17
C PRO A 14 3.00 -3.92 13.88
N GLN A 15 4.07 -3.24 14.28
CA GLN A 15 4.04 -1.95 14.97
C GLN A 15 4.60 -0.79 14.14
N GLY A 16 4.98 -1.05 12.88
CA GLY A 16 5.49 -0.02 11.98
C GLY A 16 4.42 1.00 11.55
N CYS A 17 4.86 2.01 10.78
CA CYS A 17 3.96 3.02 10.22
C CYS A 17 2.92 2.40 9.29
N ILE A 18 1.83 3.13 9.05
CA ILE A 18 0.76 2.73 8.17
C ILE A 18 1.08 3.15 6.73
N ILE A 19 1.11 2.20 5.80
CA ILE A 19 1.07 2.47 4.38
C ILE A 19 -0.42 2.55 3.97
N PRO A 20 -0.92 3.72 3.55
CA PRO A 20 -2.29 3.84 3.09
C PRO A 20 -2.46 3.17 1.72
N VAL A 21 -3.57 2.46 1.57
CA VAL A 21 -3.96 1.75 0.34
C VAL A 21 -5.19 2.41 -0.25
N PHE A 22 -5.02 3.03 -1.42
CA PHE A 22 -6.06 3.73 -2.16
C PHE A 22 -6.61 2.83 -3.27
N CYS A 23 -7.93 2.69 -3.38
CA CYS A 23 -8.57 1.95 -4.45
C CYS A 23 -9.11 2.92 -5.51
N THR A 24 -8.45 3.02 -6.66
CA THR A 24 -8.87 3.90 -7.77
C THR A 24 -9.83 3.21 -8.76
N ALA A 25 -10.07 1.91 -8.56
CA ALA A 25 -11.08 1.13 -9.26
C ALA A 25 -12.00 0.39 -8.28
N ASN A 26 -13.07 -0.22 -8.80
CA ASN A 26 -13.94 -1.09 -8.02
C ASN A 26 -13.26 -2.43 -7.77
N ILE A 27 -12.50 -2.53 -6.68
CA ILE A 27 -11.74 -3.73 -6.34
C ILE A 27 -12.63 -4.73 -5.58
N PRO A 28 -12.74 -6.00 -6.04
CA PRO A 28 -13.46 -7.02 -5.30
C PRO A 28 -12.85 -7.26 -3.92
N THR A 29 -13.69 -7.46 -2.89
CA THR A 29 -13.22 -7.75 -1.52
C THR A 29 -12.24 -8.91 -1.47
N LYS A 30 -12.46 -9.96 -2.28
CA LYS A 30 -11.54 -11.11 -2.37
C LYS A 30 -10.11 -10.70 -2.78
N THR A 31 -9.95 -9.70 -3.64
CA THR A 31 -8.64 -9.17 -4.04
C THR A 31 -7.98 -8.40 -2.90
N LEU A 32 -8.78 -7.65 -2.13
CA LEU A 32 -8.29 -6.97 -0.92
C LEU A 32 -7.83 -8.00 0.13
N ASP A 33 -8.64 -9.03 0.38
CA ASP A 33 -8.27 -10.13 1.28
C ASP A 33 -6.95 -10.77 0.82
N LEU A 34 -6.81 -11.00 -0.48
CA LEU A 34 -5.62 -11.62 -1.05
C LEU A 34 -4.36 -10.77 -0.84
N LEU A 35 -4.44 -9.45 -1.02
CA LEU A 35 -3.33 -8.54 -0.71
C LEU A 35 -2.87 -8.72 0.73
N LEU A 36 -3.79 -8.67 1.70
CA LEU A 36 -3.43 -8.83 3.12
C LEU A 36 -2.84 -10.23 3.42
N ILE A 37 -3.35 -11.27 2.78
CA ILE A 37 -2.81 -12.63 2.92
C ILE A 37 -1.36 -12.70 2.41
N ARG A 38 -1.06 -12.10 1.24
CA ARG A 38 0.31 -12.10 0.69
C ARG A 38 1.26 -11.25 1.50
N ASP A 39 0.78 -10.10 1.94
CA ASP A 39 1.49 -9.16 2.80
C ASP A 39 1.85 -9.76 4.17
N ALA A 40 1.03 -10.68 4.69
CA ALA A 40 1.29 -11.39 5.94
C ALA A 40 2.43 -12.42 5.85
N GLU A 41 2.76 -12.96 4.66
CA GLU A 41 3.77 -14.02 4.50
C GLU A 41 5.19 -13.60 4.91
N TYR A 42 5.53 -12.30 4.81
CA TYR A 42 6.86 -11.75 5.11
C TYR A 42 6.82 -10.71 6.22
N ARG A 43 5.79 -10.78 7.08
CA ARG A 43 5.58 -9.80 8.14
C ARG A 43 6.35 -10.16 9.40
N ASP A 44 6.95 -9.15 9.99
CA ASP A 44 7.49 -9.16 11.34
C ASP A 44 6.91 -8.01 12.18
N VAL A 45 7.41 -7.85 13.41
CA VAL A 45 6.96 -6.81 14.35
C VAL A 45 7.30 -5.39 13.89
N TYR A 46 8.33 -5.21 13.06
CA TYR A 46 8.81 -3.91 12.61
C TYR A 46 8.20 -3.47 11.29
N SER A 47 7.53 -4.40 10.61
CA SER A 47 6.89 -4.18 9.33
C SER A 47 5.83 -3.07 9.37
N TYR A 48 5.63 -2.44 8.21
CA TYR A 48 4.52 -1.52 7.99
C TYR A 48 3.17 -2.21 8.10
N ARG A 49 2.14 -1.42 8.40
CA ARG A 49 0.74 -1.81 8.44
C ARG A 49 0.02 -1.30 7.18
N LEU A 50 -0.70 -2.14 6.44
CA LEU A 50 -1.38 -1.69 5.21
C LEU A 50 -2.81 -1.24 5.45
N ARG A 51 -3.21 0.03 5.42
CA ARG A 51 -4.62 0.42 5.69
C ARG A 51 -5.39 0.79 4.43
N TYR A 52 -6.49 0.09 4.15
CA TYR A 52 -7.45 0.54 3.14
C TYR A 52 -8.12 1.85 3.56
N ILE A 53 -8.05 2.85 2.68
CA ILE A 53 -8.66 4.15 2.93
C ILE A 53 -10.08 4.14 2.36
N THR A 54 -11.06 4.08 3.27
CA THR A 54 -12.50 4.10 2.94
C THR A 54 -13.15 5.44 3.25
N ASP A 55 -12.53 6.25 4.11
CA ASP A 55 -12.89 7.62 4.46
C ASP A 55 -11.58 8.38 4.80
N TYR A 56 -11.48 9.64 4.39
CA TYR A 56 -10.33 10.51 4.62
C TYR A 56 -10.73 11.88 5.21
N SER A 57 -11.93 11.96 5.79
CA SER A 57 -12.34 13.10 6.62
C SER A 57 -11.46 13.20 7.87
N ASP A 58 -11.23 14.41 8.37
CA ASP A 58 -10.34 14.61 9.53
C ASP A 58 -10.80 13.81 10.77
N LYS A 59 -12.11 13.58 10.91
CA LYS A 59 -12.69 12.73 11.94
C LYS A 59 -12.32 11.25 11.76
N ALA A 60 -12.37 10.74 10.53
CA ALA A 60 -11.98 9.36 10.24
C ALA A 60 -10.48 9.16 10.47
N LEU A 61 -9.66 10.13 10.06
CA LEU A 61 -8.22 10.09 10.28
C LEU A 61 -7.88 10.09 11.77
N ALA A 62 -8.53 10.95 12.57
CA ALA A 62 -8.34 10.99 14.02
C ALA A 62 -8.89 9.75 14.76
N ALA A 63 -9.75 8.98 14.13
CA ALA A 63 -10.34 7.76 14.69
C ALA A 63 -9.58 6.49 14.27
N PHE A 64 -8.47 6.62 13.54
CA PHE A 64 -7.66 5.45 13.21
C PHE A 64 -7.15 4.79 14.49
N ASP A 65 -7.50 3.52 14.62
CA ASP A 65 -6.98 2.68 15.67
C ASP A 65 -5.63 2.10 15.25
N ASN A 66 -4.76 1.85 16.22
CA ASN A 66 -3.48 1.18 15.95
C ASN A 66 -3.62 -0.30 15.60
N GLN A 67 -4.83 -0.77 15.27
CA GLN A 67 -5.10 -2.15 14.93
C GLN A 67 -4.65 -2.49 13.52
N HIS A 68 -4.51 -3.78 13.28
CA HIS A 68 -4.09 -4.30 11.99
C HIS A 68 -5.08 -4.03 10.86
N SER A 69 -4.52 -4.20 9.68
CA SER A 69 -5.20 -4.56 8.45
C SER A 69 -6.47 -5.35 8.58
N LYS A 70 -7.64 -4.77 8.29
CA LYS A 70 -8.80 -5.59 7.94
C LYS A 70 -9.39 -5.14 6.62
N PRO A 71 -9.73 -6.07 5.72
CA PRO A 71 -10.47 -5.74 4.52
C PRO A 71 -11.83 -5.17 4.95
N PRO A 72 -12.42 -4.22 4.21
CA PRO A 72 -13.74 -3.72 4.52
C PRO A 72 -14.77 -4.86 4.52
N THR A 73 -15.44 -5.05 5.66
CA THR A 73 -16.37 -6.17 5.89
C THR A 73 -17.72 -5.98 5.21
N GLU A 74 -18.06 -4.73 4.89
CA GLU A 74 -19.27 -4.36 4.16
C GLU A 74 -18.90 -3.97 2.73
N SER A 75 -19.84 -4.10 1.80
CA SER A 75 -19.67 -3.59 0.45
C SER A 75 -19.40 -2.09 0.51
N PHE A 76 -18.21 -1.67 0.12
CA PHE A 76 -17.81 -0.27 0.08
C PHE A 76 -17.47 0.16 -1.35
N SER A 77 -17.76 1.42 -1.65
CA SER A 77 -17.22 2.09 -2.83
C SER A 77 -16.11 3.00 -2.35
N SER A 78 -14.90 2.82 -2.88
CA SER A 78 -13.80 3.72 -2.54
C SER A 78 -14.12 5.15 -2.99
N PRO A 79 -13.81 6.18 -2.18
CA PRO A 79 -14.03 7.56 -2.58
C PRO A 79 -13.03 8.03 -3.66
N PHE A 80 -12.07 7.18 -4.03
CA PHE A 80 -11.00 7.48 -4.97
C PHE A 80 -11.22 6.87 -6.36
N VAL A 81 -12.36 6.21 -6.60
CA VAL A 81 -12.67 5.59 -7.89
C VAL A 81 -12.59 6.62 -9.03
N GLY A 82 -11.80 6.31 -10.05
CA GLY A 82 -11.58 7.15 -11.24
C GLY A 82 -10.53 8.25 -11.06
N MET A 83 -9.88 8.36 -9.90
CA MET A 83 -8.79 9.31 -9.68
C MET A 83 -7.46 8.78 -10.24
N GLY A 84 -6.66 9.68 -10.82
CA GLY A 84 -5.29 9.38 -11.26
C GLY A 84 -4.27 9.51 -10.12
N HIS A 85 -3.05 8.98 -10.33
CA HIS A 85 -1.99 8.98 -9.30
C HIS A 85 -1.63 10.39 -8.79
N LEU A 86 -1.66 11.41 -9.67
CA LEU A 86 -1.43 12.82 -9.29
C LEU A 86 -2.43 13.32 -8.25
N GLN A 87 -3.72 13.02 -8.45
CA GLN A 87 -4.76 13.42 -7.50
C GLN A 87 -4.63 12.67 -6.17
N ILE A 88 -4.25 11.39 -6.21
CA ILE A 88 -4.00 10.60 -4.99
C ILE A 88 -2.79 11.14 -4.23
N ASN A 89 -1.71 11.49 -4.92
CA ASN A 89 -0.53 12.08 -4.31
C ASN A 89 -0.84 13.41 -3.60
N GLU A 90 -1.60 14.31 -4.24
CA GLU A 90 -2.05 15.56 -3.61
C GLU A 90 -2.87 15.30 -2.33
N ILE A 91 -3.78 14.31 -2.37
CA ILE A 91 -4.56 13.91 -1.20
C ILE A 91 -3.65 13.34 -0.11
N PHE A 92 -2.74 12.45 -0.48
CA PHE A 92 -1.78 11.84 0.43
C PHE A 92 -0.96 12.89 1.16
N LEU A 93 -0.34 13.81 0.43
CA LEU A 93 0.49 14.87 1.00
C LEU A 93 -0.31 15.82 1.90
N LYS A 94 -1.55 16.13 1.52
CA LYS A 94 -2.39 17.05 2.28
C LYS A 94 -2.95 16.43 3.56
N LYS A 95 -3.24 15.13 3.56
CA LYS A 95 -4.03 14.47 4.61
C LYS A 95 -3.25 13.47 5.44
N PHE A 96 -2.22 12.81 4.89
CA PHE A 96 -1.60 11.64 5.49
C PHE A 96 -0.12 11.87 5.82
N SER A 97 0.68 12.46 4.94
CA SER A 97 2.15 12.51 5.10
C SER A 97 2.63 13.22 6.38
N GLY A 98 1.83 14.15 6.91
CA GLY A 98 2.12 14.85 8.17
C GLY A 98 1.61 14.16 9.44
N GLN A 99 0.94 13.00 9.32
CA GLN A 99 0.43 12.24 10.45
C GLN A 99 1.44 11.18 10.88
N HIS A 100 1.75 11.14 12.18
CA HIS A 100 2.81 10.29 12.72
C HIS A 100 2.57 8.79 12.58
N GLU A 101 1.31 8.38 12.41
CA GLU A 101 0.92 6.99 12.25
C GLU A 101 1.17 6.47 10.84
N PHE A 102 1.23 7.34 9.84
CA PHE A 102 1.37 6.98 8.43
C PHE A 102 2.82 7.08 7.95
N SER A 103 3.14 6.34 6.89
CA SER A 103 4.34 6.66 6.11
C SER A 103 4.23 8.11 5.62
N SER A 104 5.36 8.80 5.65
CA SER A 104 5.46 10.18 5.17
C SER A 104 5.62 10.27 3.66
N CYS A 105 6.02 9.19 2.99
CA CYS A 105 6.49 9.27 1.60
C CYS A 105 6.08 8.09 0.70
N VAL A 106 5.41 7.04 1.19
CA VAL A 106 4.96 5.93 0.35
C VAL A 106 3.49 5.58 0.58
N PHE A 107 2.80 5.24 -0.51
CA PHE A 107 1.45 4.69 -0.47
C PHE A 107 1.22 3.68 -1.60
N PHE A 108 0.15 2.89 -1.47
CA PHE A 108 -0.26 1.91 -2.47
C PHE A 108 -1.52 2.35 -3.22
N VAL A 109 -1.56 2.02 -4.50
CA VAL A 109 -2.74 2.19 -5.36
C VAL A 109 -3.15 0.84 -5.93
N LEU A 110 -4.43 0.49 -5.71
CA LEU A 110 -5.10 -0.60 -6.38
C LEU A 110 -5.99 -0.02 -7.50
N ASP A 111 -5.64 -0.33 -8.74
CA ASP A 111 -6.36 0.06 -9.95
C ASP A 111 -7.04 -1.13 -10.63
N SER A 112 -7.55 -0.93 -11.84
CA SER A 112 -8.32 -1.94 -12.58
C SER A 112 -7.56 -3.23 -12.88
N LEU A 113 -6.22 -3.20 -12.90
CA LEU A 113 -5.39 -4.39 -13.19
C LEU A 113 -5.17 -5.25 -11.94
N SER A 114 -5.36 -4.68 -10.76
CA SER A 114 -5.01 -5.33 -9.50
C SER A 114 -5.74 -6.64 -9.24
N ALA A 115 -6.98 -6.75 -9.72
CA ALA A 115 -7.80 -7.94 -9.52
C ALA A 115 -7.49 -9.07 -10.51
N GLU A 116 -7.03 -8.73 -11.72
CA GLU A 116 -6.70 -9.70 -12.76
C GLU A 116 -5.29 -10.25 -12.56
N ASP A 117 -4.34 -9.36 -12.23
CA ASP A 117 -2.91 -9.68 -12.23
C ASP A 117 -2.33 -9.89 -10.82
N GLU A 118 -3.12 -9.72 -9.75
CA GLU A 118 -2.63 -9.73 -8.35
C GLU A 118 -1.49 -8.73 -8.13
N THR A 119 -1.59 -7.57 -8.78
CA THR A 119 -0.59 -6.49 -8.71
C THR A 119 -1.13 -5.24 -8.03
N LEU A 120 -0.22 -4.38 -7.56
CA LEU A 120 -0.54 -3.02 -7.15
C LEU A 120 0.53 -2.05 -7.62
N VAL A 121 0.24 -0.76 -7.51
CA VAL A 121 1.22 0.29 -7.77
C VAL A 121 1.73 0.84 -6.45
N VAL A 122 3.04 0.71 -6.22
CA VAL A 122 3.77 1.41 -5.17
C VAL A 122 4.05 2.83 -5.67
N VAL A 123 3.75 3.82 -4.85
CA VAL A 123 3.91 5.23 -5.20
C VAL A 123 4.80 5.91 -4.18
N ALA A 124 5.90 6.50 -4.64
CA ALA A 124 6.69 7.41 -3.82
C ALA A 124 6.09 8.81 -3.97
N ALA A 125 5.55 9.32 -2.86
CA ALA A 125 4.91 10.62 -2.81
C ALA A 125 5.94 11.73 -2.96
N ARG A 126 5.61 12.73 -3.77
CA ARG A 126 6.50 13.87 -4.04
C ARG A 126 5.69 15.16 -4.10
N ASP A 127 6.19 16.20 -3.44
CA ASP A 127 5.55 17.51 -3.49
C ASP A 127 5.52 18.02 -4.94
N PRO A 128 4.34 18.34 -5.51
CA PRO A 128 4.24 18.93 -6.83
C PRO A 128 5.11 20.18 -7.03
N ALA A 129 5.39 20.94 -5.96
CA ALA A 129 6.29 22.09 -6.00
C ALA A 129 7.77 21.73 -6.25
N GLU A 130 8.15 20.47 -6.02
CA GLU A 130 9.50 19.93 -6.24
C GLU A 130 9.62 19.18 -7.58
N MET A 131 8.54 19.10 -8.36
CA MET A 131 8.53 18.51 -9.69
C MET A 131 9.01 19.56 -10.71
N THR A 132 9.98 19.19 -11.56
CA THR A 132 10.47 20.03 -12.65
C THR A 132 9.77 19.66 -13.95
N GLU A 133 9.77 20.54 -14.96
CA GLU A 133 9.19 20.28 -16.30
C GLU A 133 9.83 19.08 -17.04
N GLU A 134 10.95 18.55 -16.54
CA GLU A 134 11.64 17.37 -17.07
C GLU A 134 11.31 16.09 -16.26
N ASP A 135 10.63 16.24 -15.14
CA ASP A 135 10.33 15.20 -14.16
C ASP A 135 8.87 15.30 -13.68
N ASP A 136 7.97 15.38 -14.65
CA ASP A 136 6.52 15.57 -14.48
C ASP A 136 5.80 14.33 -13.90
N GLY A 137 6.53 13.24 -13.66
CA GLY A 137 5.99 11.97 -13.26
C GLY A 137 6.06 11.77 -11.74
N ILE A 138 4.96 11.33 -11.14
CA ILE A 138 5.07 10.68 -9.85
C ILE A 138 5.83 9.38 -10.04
N GLU A 139 6.77 9.15 -9.14
CA GLU A 139 7.53 7.93 -9.03
C GLU A 139 6.60 6.77 -8.66
N THR A 140 6.42 5.85 -9.60
CA THR A 140 5.53 4.69 -9.43
C THR A 140 6.19 3.42 -9.92
N LEU A 141 5.86 2.31 -9.28
CA LEU A 141 6.31 0.98 -9.66
C LEU A 141 5.18 -0.02 -9.50
N ARG A 142 4.91 -0.83 -10.53
CA ARG A 142 3.96 -1.94 -10.40
C ARG A 142 4.67 -3.17 -9.88
N THR A 143 4.11 -3.77 -8.84
CA THR A 143 4.64 -4.98 -8.20
C THR A 143 3.53 -5.99 -8.04
N ASP A 144 3.88 -7.26 -7.94
CA ASP A 144 2.95 -8.24 -7.37
C ASP A 144 2.64 -7.91 -5.88
N PHE A 145 1.62 -8.54 -5.32
CA PHE A 145 1.27 -8.36 -3.90
C PHE A 145 2.34 -8.87 -2.92
N TYR A 146 3.24 -9.77 -3.35
CA TYR A 146 4.27 -10.34 -2.48
C TYR A 146 5.46 -9.38 -2.29
N ALA A 147 5.84 -8.65 -3.34
CA ALA A 147 6.99 -7.75 -3.37
C ALA A 147 6.63 -6.33 -2.90
N ALA A 148 5.35 -5.94 -2.97
CA ALA A 148 4.88 -4.58 -2.70
C ALA A 148 5.43 -3.97 -1.40
N ARG A 149 5.37 -4.71 -0.29
CA ARG A 149 5.86 -4.22 1.01
C ARG A 149 7.36 -3.99 1.02
N GLN A 150 8.13 -4.90 0.45
CA GLN A 150 9.60 -4.80 0.45
C GLN A 150 10.02 -3.57 -0.36
N VAL A 151 9.44 -3.39 -1.54
CA VAL A 151 9.62 -2.17 -2.34
C VAL A 151 9.26 -0.93 -1.55
N ALA A 152 8.10 -0.91 -0.89
CA ALA A 152 7.69 0.24 -0.07
C ALA A 152 8.68 0.55 1.05
N THR A 153 9.22 -0.49 1.69
CA THR A 153 10.20 -0.36 2.77
C THR A 153 11.49 0.25 2.26
N LEU A 154 12.01 -0.23 1.13
CA LEU A 154 13.25 0.28 0.52
C LEU A 154 13.12 1.74 0.09
N VAL A 155 11.95 2.11 -0.44
CA VAL A 155 11.61 3.50 -0.78
C VAL A 155 11.55 4.38 0.47
N ASP A 156 10.82 3.95 1.50
CA ASP A 156 10.57 4.78 2.70
C ASP A 156 11.85 5.05 3.49
N ILE A 157 12.80 4.10 3.52
CA ILE A 157 14.12 4.29 4.15
C ILE A 157 15.14 5.00 3.24
N GLY A 158 14.75 5.37 2.01
CA GLY A 158 15.61 6.05 1.04
C GLY A 158 16.75 5.21 0.46
N GLN A 159 16.60 3.87 0.45
CA GLN A 159 17.59 2.96 -0.13
C GLN A 159 17.42 2.75 -1.64
N GLU A 160 16.19 2.80 -2.15
CA GLU A 160 15.90 2.68 -3.58
C GLU A 160 14.99 3.80 -4.09
N PHE A 161 15.28 4.30 -5.29
CA PHE A 161 14.39 5.19 -6.03
C PHE A 161 13.56 4.38 -7.01
N LEU A 162 12.24 4.61 -7.08
CA LEU A 162 11.37 3.89 -8.03
C LEU A 162 11.72 4.23 -9.49
N LEU A 163 12.36 5.39 -9.72
CA LEU A 163 12.76 5.91 -11.03
C LEU A 163 13.74 5.02 -11.80
N GLU A 164 14.54 4.19 -11.14
CA GLU A 164 15.50 3.32 -11.83
C GLU A 164 14.83 2.18 -12.61
N ASN A 165 13.51 2.01 -12.46
CA ASN A 165 12.71 0.88 -12.96
C ASN A 165 11.51 1.32 -13.84
N ARG A 166 11.68 2.37 -14.67
CA ARG A 166 10.64 3.01 -15.51
C ARG A 166 9.99 2.15 -16.63
N ASP A 167 10.20 0.83 -16.69
CA ASP A 167 9.42 0.01 -17.63
C ASP A 167 8.01 -0.23 -17.06
N TYR A 168 7.06 0.59 -17.50
CA TYR A 168 5.66 0.52 -17.06
C TYR A 168 4.96 -0.81 -17.40
N MET A 169 5.55 -1.65 -18.26
CA MET A 169 5.06 -2.99 -18.58
C MET A 169 5.72 -4.07 -17.73
N ARG A 170 6.78 -3.76 -16.99
CA ARG A 170 7.46 -4.70 -16.11
C ARG A 170 6.74 -4.76 -14.77
N ILE A 171 6.28 -5.96 -14.42
CA ILE A 171 5.81 -6.29 -13.08
C ILE A 171 7.04 -6.84 -12.33
N TYR A 172 7.36 -6.22 -11.20
CA TYR A 172 8.40 -6.74 -10.32
C TYR A 172 7.81 -7.87 -9.49
N GLU A 173 8.42 -9.04 -9.63
CA GLU A 173 8.01 -10.26 -8.96
C GLU A 173 8.92 -10.53 -7.77
N ARG A 174 8.48 -11.41 -6.88
CA ARG A 174 9.27 -11.88 -5.73
C ARG A 174 10.73 -12.26 -6.08
N CYS A 175 10.97 -12.87 -7.24
CA CYS A 175 12.33 -13.31 -7.62
C CYS A 175 13.27 -12.17 -8.00
N ASP A 176 12.76 -10.94 -8.22
CA ASP A 176 13.57 -9.77 -8.51
C ASP A 176 14.28 -9.21 -7.27
N PHE A 177 13.86 -9.62 -6.05
CA PHE A 177 14.42 -9.13 -4.79
C PHE A 177 15.15 -10.25 -4.02
N PRO A 178 16.42 -10.04 -3.61
CA PRO A 178 17.11 -10.99 -2.74
C PRO A 178 16.45 -10.98 -1.35
N MET A 179 15.63 -11.99 -1.08
CA MET A 179 14.76 -12.08 0.12
C MET A 179 15.50 -12.40 1.43
N ASP A 180 16.80 -12.10 1.52
CA ASP A 180 17.61 -12.31 2.73
C ASP A 180 17.74 -11.00 3.53
N LEU A 181 16.60 -10.43 3.95
CA LEU A 181 16.54 -9.33 4.94
C LEU A 181 15.91 -9.81 6.24
#